data_AF-A0AAP0R1A6-F1
#
_entry.id   AF-A0AAP0R1A6-F1
#
_cell.length_a   1.000
_cell.length_b   1.000
_cell.length_c   1.000
_cell.angle_alpha   90.00
_cell.angle_beta   90.00
_cell.angle_gamma   90.00
#
_symmetry.space_group_name_H-M   'P 1'
#
loop_
_entity.id
_entity.type
_entity.pdbx_description
1 polymer ?
#
loop_
_entity_poly.entity_id
_entity_poly.type
_entity_poly.pdbx_seq_one_letter_code
_entity_poly.pdbx_strand_id
1 'polypeptide(L)'
;MSLMEERIANLEIHNDKRKPAPAEFEDSKLYHYAIFSVILLPASVVVNSAIKNSKEPWKHKHMLILFLDDDIVVQRDLTGLWKIDMDGKVNGVVETCFGLSHIYAQYLNFLLPLIKAKFNPKACALAYGMNFFYLDAWTKEKCREEYHYWQNLTENRTLWKLQTFPLDLITFYLTTKPLGQTRHALGLEYNPNIRMEEVQNAAVEYNPNHGMYRAL
;
A
#
# COMPACT_ATOMS: atom_id res chain seq x y z
N MET A 1 19.21 9.60 17.06
CA MET A 1 18.93 9.93 15.66
C MET A 1 18.64 8.61 14.97
N SER A 2 17.47 8.45 14.37
CA SER A 2 17.15 7.21 13.65
C SER A 2 18.00 7.07 12.39
N LEU A 3 18.13 5.85 11.88
CA LEU A 3 18.84 5.57 10.63
C LEU A 3 18.28 6.40 9.45
N MET A 4 16.98 6.68 9.48
CA MET A 4 16.30 7.53 8.50
C MET A 4 16.65 9.01 8.66
N GLU A 5 16.65 9.53 9.89
CA GLU A 5 17.06 10.93 10.18
C GLU A 5 18.51 11.18 9.75
N GLU A 6 19.42 10.24 10.03
CA GLU A 6 20.83 10.33 9.65
C GLU A 6 21.02 10.36 8.12
N ARG A 7 20.14 9.70 7.36
CA ARG A 7 20.20 9.67 5.89
C ARG A 7 19.50 10.84 5.22
N ILE A 8 18.43 11.37 5.82
CA ILE A 8 17.87 12.67 5.42
C ILE A 8 18.94 13.76 5.59
N ALA A 9 19.73 13.70 6.68
CA ALA A 9 20.81 14.64 6.94
C ALA A 9 22.02 14.46 6.00
N ASN A 10 22.24 13.25 5.46
CA ASN A 10 23.37 12.90 4.60
C ASN A 10 22.90 12.38 3.22
N LEU A 11 22.21 13.23 2.47
CA LEU A 11 21.78 12.94 1.10
C LEU A 11 22.98 12.87 0.14
N GLU A 12 23.57 11.68 -0.04
CA GLU A 12 24.33 11.38 -1.25
C GLU A 12 23.35 11.33 -2.42
N ILE A 13 23.21 12.45 -3.14
CA ILE A 13 22.37 12.55 -4.33
C ILE A 13 22.81 11.46 -5.31
N HIS A 14 22.04 10.38 -5.39
CA HIS A 14 22.21 9.39 -6.45
C HIS A 14 21.90 10.11 -7.77
N ASN A 15 22.96 10.39 -8.54
CA ASN A 15 22.88 10.94 -9.88
C ASN A 15 22.33 9.86 -10.81
N ASP A 16 21.03 9.56 -10.67
CA ASP A 16 20.32 8.76 -11.65
C ASP A 16 20.24 9.58 -12.93
N LYS A 17 20.87 9.10 -14.00
CA LYS A 17 20.82 9.75 -15.31
C LYS A 17 19.35 9.77 -15.72
N ARG A 18 18.67 10.91 -15.53
CA ARG A 18 17.25 11.13 -15.87
C ARG A 18 16.98 10.55 -17.25
N LYS A 19 16.38 9.36 -17.29
CA LYS A 19 15.80 8.84 -18.53
C LYS A 19 14.63 9.77 -18.88
N PRO A 20 14.43 10.09 -20.17
CA PRO A 20 13.29 10.91 -20.58
C PRO A 20 12.00 10.31 -20.03
N ALA A 21 11.13 11.17 -19.49
CA ALA A 21 9.82 10.74 -19.07
C ALA A 21 9.08 10.14 -20.28
N PRO A 22 8.35 9.03 -20.11
CA PRO A 22 7.53 8.47 -21.18
C PRO A 22 6.45 9.47 -21.63
N ALA A 23 6.13 9.50 -22.92
CA ALA A 23 5.22 10.49 -23.50
C ALA A 23 3.81 10.56 -22.84
N GLU A 24 3.36 9.46 -22.23
CA GLU A 24 2.09 9.37 -21.48
C GLU A 24 2.05 10.29 -20.25
N PHE A 25 3.20 10.60 -19.64
CA PHE A 25 3.31 11.55 -18.52
C PHE A 25 3.43 13.00 -18.97
N GLU A 26 3.64 13.22 -20.27
CA GLU A 26 3.59 14.54 -20.90
C GLU A 26 2.19 14.86 -21.45
N ASP A 27 1.27 13.89 -21.48
CA ASP A 27 -0.12 14.15 -21.85
C ASP A 27 -0.82 14.96 -20.76
N SER A 28 -0.83 16.28 -20.94
CA SER A 28 -1.48 17.25 -20.04
C SER A 28 -2.99 17.06 -19.90
N LYS A 29 -3.60 16.10 -20.60
CA LYS A 29 -5.03 15.77 -20.50
C LYS A 29 -5.34 14.70 -19.47
N LEU A 30 -4.32 13.98 -18.97
CA LEU A 30 -4.46 12.95 -17.93
C LEU A 30 -4.02 13.49 -16.56
N TYR A 31 -4.67 12.99 -15.51
CA TYR A 31 -4.36 13.37 -14.14
C TYR A 31 -3.71 12.20 -13.38
N HIS A 32 -2.58 12.48 -12.75
CA HIS A 32 -1.89 11.57 -11.82
C HIS A 32 -2.07 12.07 -10.40
N TYR A 33 -2.41 11.16 -9.48
CA TYR A 33 -2.65 11.51 -8.07
C TYR A 33 -1.69 10.75 -7.18
N ALA A 34 -0.93 11.51 -6.38
CA ALA A 34 -0.21 11.02 -5.22
C ALA A 34 -0.91 11.56 -3.97
N ILE A 35 -1.23 10.69 -3.02
CA ILE A 35 -1.96 11.05 -1.81
C ILE A 35 -1.15 10.65 -0.60
N PHE A 36 -0.92 11.61 0.28
CA PHE A 36 -0.29 11.41 1.56
C PHE A 36 -1.36 11.38 2.65
N SER A 37 -1.48 10.25 3.35
CA SER A 37 -2.49 10.08 4.40
C SER A 37 -2.08 8.94 5.33
N VAL A 38 -2.57 9.00 6.56
CA VAL A 38 -2.39 7.93 7.57
C VAL A 38 -3.49 6.88 7.54
N ILE A 39 -4.55 7.09 6.73
CA ILE A 39 -5.69 6.16 6.62
C ILE A 39 -5.97 5.83 5.15
N LEU A 40 -5.59 4.61 4.77
CA LEU A 40 -5.56 4.10 3.41
C LEU A 40 -6.95 4.00 2.76
N LEU A 41 -7.89 3.33 3.44
CA LEU A 41 -9.24 3.07 2.91
C LEU A 41 -10.14 4.30 2.85
N PRO A 42 -10.22 5.17 3.88
CA PRO A 42 -11.03 6.38 3.77
C PRO A 42 -10.54 7.29 2.65
N ALA A 43 -9.23 7.40 2.45
CA ALA A 43 -8.66 8.18 1.35
C ALA A 43 -9.07 7.60 -0.01
N SER A 44 -8.96 6.29 -0.22
CA SER A 44 -9.34 5.67 -1.50
C SER A 44 -10.85 5.82 -1.78
N VAL A 45 -11.70 5.71 -0.75
CA VAL A 45 -13.15 5.93 -0.86
C VAL A 45 -13.46 7.38 -1.23
N VAL A 46 -12.84 8.36 -0.56
CA VAL A 46 -13.02 9.80 -0.85
C VAL A 46 -12.61 10.12 -2.28
N VAL A 47 -11.47 9.60 -2.73
CA VAL A 47 -10.93 9.86 -4.07
C VAL A 47 -11.82 9.25 -5.13
N ASN A 48 -12.22 7.98 -4.95
CA ASN A 48 -13.13 7.32 -5.87
C ASN A 48 -14.48 8.04 -5.94
N SER A 49 -14.99 8.54 -4.81
CA SER A 49 -16.21 9.35 -4.78
C SER A 49 -16.05 10.68 -5.53
N ALA A 50 -14.96 11.41 -5.28
CA ALA A 50 -14.68 12.69 -5.94
C ALA A 50 -14.59 12.54 -7.47
N ILE A 51 -13.96 11.47 -7.95
CA ILE A 51 -13.80 11.19 -9.38
C ILE A 51 -15.12 10.86 -10.04
N LYS A 52 -15.90 9.95 -9.43
CA LYS A 52 -17.21 9.56 -9.97
C LYS A 52 -18.17 10.72 -10.08
N ASN A 53 -18.04 11.73 -9.21
CA ASN A 53 -18.88 12.92 -9.18
C ASN A 53 -18.25 14.15 -9.87
N SER A 54 -17.07 14.01 -10.50
CA SER A 54 -16.42 15.11 -11.20
C SER A 54 -17.18 15.51 -12.47
N LYS A 55 -16.95 16.74 -12.98
CA LYS A 55 -17.59 17.21 -14.22
C LYS A 55 -17.22 16.39 -15.46
N GLU A 56 -16.03 15.79 -15.46
CA GLU A 56 -15.50 15.01 -16.57
C GLU A 56 -14.89 13.68 -16.09
N PRO A 57 -15.71 12.72 -15.62
CA PRO A 57 -15.21 11.48 -15.03
C PRO A 57 -14.35 10.65 -15.99
N TRP A 58 -14.58 10.77 -17.29
CA TRP A 58 -13.81 10.07 -18.33
C TRP A 58 -12.34 10.50 -18.41
N LYS A 59 -11.99 11.72 -17.97
CA LYS A 59 -10.58 12.17 -17.86
C LYS A 59 -9.82 11.47 -16.74
N HIS A 60 -10.53 10.72 -15.90
CA HIS A 60 -10.04 10.01 -14.73
C HIS A 60 -10.27 8.49 -14.86
N LYS A 61 -10.59 8.00 -16.06
CA LYS A 61 -10.80 6.57 -16.34
C LYS A 61 -9.42 5.89 -16.43
N HIS A 62 -9.27 4.67 -15.89
CA HIS A 62 -7.97 3.98 -15.76
C HIS A 62 -7.00 4.65 -14.76
N MET A 63 -7.54 5.22 -13.69
CA MET A 63 -6.73 5.96 -12.74
C MET A 63 -6.05 5.04 -11.71
N LEU A 64 -4.73 5.14 -11.70
CA LEU A 64 -3.87 4.62 -10.65
C LEU A 64 -3.61 5.73 -9.63
N ILE A 65 -3.95 5.47 -8.37
CA ILE A 65 -3.60 6.33 -7.24
C ILE A 65 -2.35 5.74 -6.59
N LEU A 66 -1.33 6.58 -6.43
CA LEU A 66 -0.21 6.28 -5.53
C LEU A 66 -0.53 6.84 -4.15
N PHE A 67 -0.56 5.96 -3.16
CA PHE A 67 -0.68 6.32 -1.76
C PHE A 67 0.65 6.16 -1.06
N LEU A 68 1.05 7.19 -0.32
CA LEU A 68 2.29 7.24 0.44
C LEU A 68 1.95 7.60 1.89
N ASP A 69 2.51 6.88 2.86
CA ASP A 69 2.36 7.26 4.27
C ASP A 69 3.12 8.57 4.54
N ASP A 70 2.85 9.22 5.67
CA ASP A 70 3.51 10.47 6.05
C ASP A 70 4.95 10.29 6.56
N ASP A 71 5.34 9.05 6.89
CA ASP A 71 6.66 8.66 7.38
C ASP A 71 7.48 7.84 6.36
N ILE A 72 7.38 8.22 5.08
CA ILE A 72 8.22 7.70 4.00
C ILE A 72 9.25 8.70 3.47
N VAL A 73 10.35 8.17 2.94
CA VAL A 73 11.32 8.90 2.12
C VAL A 73 11.33 8.33 0.71
N VAL A 74 11.11 9.20 -0.28
CA VAL A 74 11.26 8.87 -1.70
C VAL A 74 12.67 9.21 -2.13
N GLN A 75 13.41 8.23 -2.64
CA GLN A 75 14.81 8.40 -3.04
C GLN A 75 15.03 8.35 -4.54
N ARG A 76 14.09 7.78 -5.29
CA ARG A 76 14.18 7.59 -6.73
C ARG A 76 12.93 8.09 -7.42
N ASP A 77 13.07 8.33 -8.72
CA ASP A 77 11.93 8.66 -9.56
C ASP A 77 10.89 7.52 -9.54
N LEU A 78 9.65 7.89 -9.19
CA LEU A 78 8.54 6.94 -9.06
C LEU A 78 7.74 6.79 -10.36
N THR A 79 8.09 7.53 -11.42
CA THR A 79 7.36 7.54 -12.71
C THR A 79 7.20 6.13 -13.27
N GLY A 80 8.22 5.27 -13.12
CA GLY A 80 8.16 3.87 -13.55
C GLY A 80 7.01 3.05 -12.94
N LEU A 81 6.42 3.49 -11.83
CA LEU A 81 5.37 2.76 -11.12
C LEU A 81 4.02 2.79 -11.84
N TRP A 82 3.70 3.84 -12.60
CA TRP A 82 2.45 3.86 -13.38
C TRP A 82 2.48 2.91 -14.58
N LYS A 83 3.63 2.32 -14.92
CA LYS A 83 3.76 1.29 -15.96
C LYS A 83 3.57 -0.13 -15.45
N ILE A 84 3.34 -0.30 -14.15
CA ILE A 84 3.13 -1.62 -13.58
C ILE A 84 1.81 -2.13 -14.13
N ASP A 85 1.88 -3.22 -14.90
CA ASP A 85 0.70 -4.01 -15.19
C ASP A 85 0.14 -4.50 -13.85
N MET A 86 -1.09 -4.12 -13.53
CA MET A 86 -1.75 -4.50 -12.28
C MET A 86 -2.40 -5.88 -12.36
N ASP A 87 -2.38 -6.57 -13.50
CA ASP A 87 -2.99 -7.91 -13.70
C ASP A 87 -4.46 -7.95 -13.23
N GLY A 88 -5.17 -6.85 -13.50
CA GLY A 88 -6.56 -6.66 -13.06
C GLY A 88 -6.76 -6.56 -11.54
N LYS A 89 -5.69 -6.51 -10.74
CA LYS A 89 -5.75 -6.37 -9.28
C LYS A 89 -6.11 -4.96 -8.85
N VAL A 90 -6.76 -4.87 -7.69
CA VAL A 90 -7.30 -3.65 -7.11
C VAL A 90 -6.18 -2.79 -6.53
N ASN A 91 -5.26 -3.43 -5.81
CA ASN A 91 -4.16 -2.74 -5.15
C ASN A 91 -2.82 -3.40 -5.42
N GLY A 92 -1.75 -2.61 -5.37
CA GLY A 92 -0.37 -3.05 -5.56
C GLY A 92 0.44 -2.64 -4.35
N VAL A 93 1.10 -3.58 -3.70
CA VAL A 93 1.81 -3.35 -2.43
C VAL A 93 3.04 -4.23 -2.36
N VAL A 94 4.04 -3.83 -1.58
CA VAL A 94 5.17 -4.74 -1.29
C VAL A 94 4.74 -5.71 -0.18
N GLU A 95 5.07 -6.99 -0.34
CA GLU A 95 4.78 -8.02 0.66
C GLU A 95 5.73 -7.88 1.86
N THR A 96 5.22 -8.10 3.07
CA THR A 96 6.02 -7.99 4.32
C THR A 96 6.34 -9.32 4.96
N CYS A 97 6.03 -10.44 4.30
CA CYS A 97 6.24 -11.75 4.89
C CYS A 97 7.71 -12.13 4.92
N PHE A 98 8.19 -12.32 6.14
CA PHE A 98 9.49 -12.90 6.42
C PHE A 98 9.27 -14.15 7.29
N GLY A 99 9.19 -15.32 6.65
CA GLY A 99 8.90 -16.58 7.35
C GLY A 99 7.46 -16.65 7.88
N LEU A 100 7.30 -16.85 9.19
CA LEU A 100 5.97 -16.91 9.86
C LEU A 100 5.47 -15.54 10.35
N SER A 101 6.26 -14.48 10.17
CA SER A 101 5.90 -13.11 10.53
C SER A 101 5.00 -12.48 9.47
N HIS A 102 4.08 -11.60 9.89
CA HIS A 102 3.18 -10.85 9.01
C HIS A 102 2.27 -11.75 8.15
N ILE A 103 1.71 -12.80 8.73
CA ILE A 103 0.69 -13.64 8.08
C ILE A 103 -0.70 -13.33 8.63
N TYR A 104 -1.75 -13.66 7.87
CA TYR A 104 -3.15 -13.40 8.25
C TYR A 104 -3.51 -13.97 9.64
N ALA A 105 -2.94 -15.11 10.04
CA ALA A 105 -3.18 -15.69 11.37
C ALA A 105 -2.76 -14.79 12.55
N GLN A 106 -1.88 -13.82 12.33
CA GLN A 106 -1.48 -12.85 13.36
C GLN A 106 -2.55 -11.78 13.55
N TYR A 107 -3.29 -11.44 12.50
CA TYR A 107 -4.23 -10.32 12.46
C TYR A 107 -5.68 -10.74 12.66
N LEU A 108 -6.08 -11.87 12.10
CA LEU A 108 -7.47 -12.33 12.09
C LEU A 108 -7.74 -13.39 13.15
N ASN A 109 -8.95 -13.39 13.69
CA ASN A 109 -9.39 -14.41 14.63
C ASN A 109 -9.85 -15.68 13.90
N PHE A 110 -8.89 -16.56 13.61
CA PHE A 110 -9.16 -17.86 13.00
C PHE A 110 -9.89 -18.84 13.93
N LEU A 111 -10.33 -18.48 15.14
CA LEU A 111 -11.28 -19.33 15.88
C LEU A 111 -12.70 -19.19 15.33
N LEU A 112 -13.00 -18.08 14.64
CA LEU A 112 -14.33 -17.81 14.09
C LEU A 112 -14.57 -18.56 12.78
N PRO A 113 -15.68 -19.31 12.65
CA PRO A 113 -15.99 -20.05 11.42
C PRO A 113 -16.03 -19.17 10.17
N LEU A 114 -16.56 -17.94 10.29
CA LEU A 114 -16.64 -16.98 9.19
C LEU A 114 -15.25 -16.63 8.61
N ILE A 115 -14.25 -16.45 9.48
CA ILE A 115 -12.87 -16.15 9.07
C ILE A 115 -12.24 -17.40 8.45
N LYS A 116 -12.36 -18.57 9.09
CA LYS A 116 -11.81 -19.85 8.59
C LYS A 116 -12.36 -20.21 7.21
N ALA A 117 -13.63 -19.89 6.95
CA ALA A 117 -14.29 -20.24 5.70
C ALA A 117 -13.79 -19.42 4.51
N LYS A 118 -13.29 -18.19 4.73
CA LYS A 118 -12.93 -17.26 3.64
C LYS A 118 -11.42 -17.05 3.48
N PHE A 119 -10.65 -17.05 4.56
CA PHE A 119 -9.25 -16.64 4.52
C PHE A 119 -8.29 -17.80 4.77
N ASN A 120 -7.11 -17.74 4.18
CA ASN A 120 -6.01 -18.66 4.47
C ASN A 120 -5.16 -18.08 5.61
N PRO A 121 -4.96 -18.79 6.74
CA PRO A 121 -4.14 -18.30 7.85
C PRO A 121 -2.68 -18.06 7.50
N LYS A 122 -2.19 -18.73 6.44
CA LYS A 122 -0.82 -18.58 5.93
C LYS A 122 -0.70 -17.55 4.81
N ALA A 123 -1.79 -16.86 4.45
CA ALA A 123 -1.72 -15.78 3.47
C ALA A 123 -0.82 -14.66 3.98
N CYS A 124 -0.10 -14.03 3.05
CA CYS A 124 0.83 -12.97 3.38
C CYS A 124 0.10 -11.65 3.64
N ALA A 125 0.41 -10.97 4.73
CA ALA A 125 -0.06 -9.60 4.96
C ALA A 125 0.78 -8.59 4.18
N LEU A 126 0.19 -7.41 4.01
CA LEU A 126 0.68 -6.39 3.08
C LEU A 126 1.42 -5.28 3.82
N ALA A 127 2.36 -4.61 3.14
CA ALA A 127 3.09 -3.46 3.69
C ALA A 127 2.25 -2.19 3.65
N TYR A 128 2.39 -1.37 4.68
CA TYR A 128 2.09 0.06 4.62
C TYR A 128 3.31 0.86 4.15
N GLY A 129 3.19 2.17 3.97
CA GLY A 129 4.24 3.03 3.43
C GLY A 129 3.99 3.43 1.98
N MET A 130 3.83 2.46 1.07
CA MET A 130 3.53 2.73 -0.34
C MET A 130 2.52 1.72 -0.90
N ASN A 131 1.40 2.23 -1.39
CA ASN A 131 0.31 1.43 -1.94
C ASN A 131 -0.19 2.02 -3.27
N PHE A 132 -0.58 1.15 -4.18
CA PHE A 132 -1.23 1.53 -5.44
C PHE A 132 -2.69 1.13 -5.39
N PHE A 133 -3.58 1.96 -5.93
CA PHE A 133 -4.97 1.58 -6.14
C PHE A 133 -5.40 1.83 -7.57
N TYR A 134 -5.89 0.79 -8.22
CA TYR A 134 -6.46 0.85 -9.54
C TYR A 134 -7.99 0.95 -9.43
N LEU A 135 -8.53 2.14 -9.68
CA LEU A 135 -9.93 2.45 -9.36
C LEU A 135 -10.96 1.70 -10.21
N ASP A 136 -10.58 1.32 -11.43
CA ASP A 136 -11.45 0.51 -12.29
C ASP A 136 -11.63 -0.89 -11.71
N ALA A 137 -10.52 -1.52 -11.28
CA ALA A 137 -10.57 -2.80 -10.60
C ALA A 137 -11.31 -2.69 -9.26
N TRP A 138 -11.04 -1.63 -8.47
CA TRP A 138 -11.79 -1.35 -7.23
C TRP A 138 -13.30 -1.37 -7.45
N THR A 139 -13.76 -0.71 -8.50
CA THR A 139 -15.19 -0.62 -8.83
C THR A 139 -15.72 -1.95 -9.34
N LYS A 140 -14.97 -2.66 -10.18
CA LYS A 140 -15.35 -3.97 -10.74
C LYS A 140 -15.47 -5.04 -9.65
N GLU A 141 -14.53 -5.06 -8.71
CA GLU A 141 -14.47 -6.02 -7.59
C GLU A 141 -15.38 -5.62 -6.42
N LYS A 142 -16.12 -4.50 -6.53
CA LYS A 142 -17.06 -4.03 -5.49
C LYS A 142 -16.42 -3.90 -4.11
N CYS A 143 -15.20 -3.35 -4.08
CA CYS A 143 -14.41 -3.25 -2.84
C CYS A 143 -15.09 -2.39 -1.77
N ARG A 144 -15.95 -1.44 -2.17
CA ARG A 144 -16.73 -0.63 -1.22
C ARG A 144 -17.74 -1.49 -0.45
N GLU A 145 -18.44 -2.34 -1.17
CA GLU A 145 -19.45 -3.24 -0.62
C GLU A 145 -18.79 -4.29 0.30
N GLU A 146 -17.67 -4.86 -0.13
CA GLU A 146 -16.86 -5.77 0.68
C GLU A 146 -16.38 -5.08 1.98
N TYR A 147 -15.82 -3.87 1.87
CA TYR A 147 -15.39 -3.07 3.02
C TYR A 147 -16.52 -2.85 4.03
N HIS A 148 -17.67 -2.36 3.57
CA HIS A 148 -18.81 -2.10 4.46
C HIS A 148 -19.39 -3.37 5.06
N TYR A 149 -19.42 -4.47 4.30
CA TYR A 149 -19.85 -5.77 4.81
C TYR A 149 -19.02 -6.19 6.03
N TRP A 150 -17.69 -6.14 5.92
CA TRP A 150 -16.81 -6.49 7.04
C TRP A 150 -16.89 -5.47 8.16
N GLN A 151 -16.91 -4.17 7.85
CA GLN A 151 -17.04 -3.11 8.83
C GLN A 151 -18.27 -3.31 9.73
N ASN A 152 -19.43 -3.58 9.13
CA ASN A 152 -20.69 -3.79 9.86
C ASN A 152 -20.66 -5.06 10.72
N LEU A 153 -20.01 -6.12 10.27
CA LEU A 153 -19.84 -7.34 11.08
C LEU A 153 -18.89 -7.16 12.28
N THR A 154 -18.18 -6.03 12.34
CA THR A 154 -17.18 -5.75 13.39
C THR A 154 -17.74 -4.89 14.53
N GLU A 155 -19.06 -4.68 14.62
CA GLU A 155 -19.69 -3.88 15.69
C GLU A 155 -19.26 -4.35 17.11
N ASN A 156 -18.99 -5.65 17.28
CA ASN A 156 -18.53 -6.23 18.56
C ASN A 156 -16.99 -6.37 18.70
N ARG A 157 -16.19 -5.90 17.72
CA ARG A 157 -14.70 -5.97 17.72
C ARG A 157 -14.08 -7.36 17.87
N THR A 158 -14.82 -8.44 17.59
CA THR A 158 -14.36 -9.82 17.83
C THR A 158 -13.66 -10.47 16.63
N LEU A 159 -13.77 -9.88 15.43
CA LEU A 159 -13.27 -10.49 14.19
C LEU A 159 -11.74 -10.47 14.08
N TRP A 160 -11.07 -9.52 14.73
CA TRP A 160 -9.63 -9.32 14.61
C TRP A 160 -9.03 -8.55 15.79
N LYS A 161 -7.70 -8.59 15.92
CA LYS A 161 -6.98 -8.10 17.12
C LYS A 161 -6.60 -6.61 17.08
N LEU A 162 -6.55 -5.99 15.88
CA LEU A 162 -6.09 -4.60 15.66
C LEU A 162 -7.17 -3.75 14.99
N GLN A 163 -7.22 -2.43 15.20
CA GLN A 163 -8.39 -1.63 14.78
C GLN A 163 -8.65 -1.56 13.27
N THR A 164 -7.70 -1.10 12.45
CA THR A 164 -7.96 -0.79 11.03
C THR A 164 -7.27 -1.73 10.05
N PHE A 165 -6.06 -2.18 10.35
CA PHE A 165 -5.26 -3.03 9.45
C PHE A 165 -5.93 -4.33 9.00
N PRO A 166 -6.60 -5.08 9.89
CA PRO A 166 -7.27 -6.31 9.48
C PRO A 166 -8.37 -6.08 8.42
N LEU A 167 -9.00 -4.90 8.41
CA LEU A 167 -10.06 -4.56 7.48
C LEU A 167 -9.53 -4.33 6.06
N ASP A 168 -8.36 -3.68 5.93
CA ASP A 168 -7.59 -3.57 4.68
C ASP A 168 -7.27 -4.96 4.09
N LEU A 169 -6.63 -5.80 4.90
CA LEU A 169 -6.22 -7.14 4.48
C LEU A 169 -7.40 -7.99 4.01
N ILE A 170 -8.53 -7.88 4.69
CA ILE A 170 -9.73 -8.63 4.32
C ILE A 170 -10.36 -8.08 3.03
N THR A 171 -10.43 -6.76 2.88
CA THR A 171 -11.06 -6.11 1.73
C THR A 171 -10.32 -6.42 0.43
N PHE A 172 -8.98 -6.54 0.47
CA PHE A 172 -8.15 -6.81 -0.70
C PHE A 172 -7.66 -8.26 -0.82
N TYR A 173 -8.25 -9.18 -0.06
CA TYR A 173 -7.86 -10.59 -0.11
C TYR A 173 -8.03 -11.14 -1.54
N LEU A 174 -6.95 -11.71 -2.09
CA LEU A 174 -6.83 -12.22 -3.47
C LEU A 174 -6.91 -11.17 -4.61
N THR A 175 -7.20 -9.91 -4.28
CA THR A 175 -7.26 -8.79 -5.24
C THR A 175 -6.04 -7.86 -5.14
N THR A 176 -5.02 -8.25 -4.38
CA THR A 176 -3.73 -7.57 -4.28
C THR A 176 -2.69 -8.12 -5.25
N LYS A 177 -1.90 -7.23 -5.87
CA LYS A 177 -0.69 -7.55 -6.61
C LYS A 177 0.55 -7.32 -5.74
N PRO A 178 1.39 -8.35 -5.52
CA PRO A 178 2.67 -8.16 -4.87
C PRO A 178 3.62 -7.38 -5.79
N LEU A 179 4.24 -6.35 -5.23
CA LEU A 179 5.29 -5.57 -5.87
C LEU A 179 6.65 -6.08 -5.39
N GLY A 180 7.63 -6.15 -6.30
CA GLY A 180 8.98 -6.61 -5.96
C GLY A 180 9.62 -5.76 -4.86
N GLN A 181 10.36 -6.42 -3.96
CA GLN A 181 10.97 -5.82 -2.76
C GLN A 181 11.96 -4.67 -3.06
N THR A 182 12.53 -4.61 -4.26
CA THR A 182 13.43 -3.52 -4.68
C THR A 182 12.74 -2.16 -4.82
N ARG A 183 11.42 -2.07 -4.64
CA ARG A 183 10.66 -0.82 -4.73
C ARG A 183 10.38 -0.18 -3.39
N HIS A 184 10.42 -0.97 -2.32
CA HIS A 184 10.08 -0.52 -0.98
C HIS A 184 10.95 -1.22 0.05
N ALA A 185 11.84 -0.49 0.71
CA ALA A 185 12.59 -0.99 1.85
C ALA A 185 11.75 -0.77 3.11
N LEU A 186 11.35 -1.87 3.74
CA LEU A 186 10.54 -1.89 4.96
C LEU A 186 11.40 -2.29 6.17
N GLY A 187 11.22 -1.58 7.27
CA GLY A 187 11.69 -2.03 8.58
C GLY A 187 13.15 -1.71 8.86
N LEU A 188 13.60 -0.54 8.42
CA LEU A 188 14.93 0.00 8.70
C LEU A 188 15.29 0.02 10.20
N GLU A 189 14.30 0.08 11.10
CA GLU A 189 14.51 0.09 12.55
C GLU A 189 14.29 -1.25 13.26
N TYR A 190 13.60 -2.23 12.66
CA TYR A 190 13.19 -3.45 13.37
C TYR A 190 13.46 -4.76 12.62
N ASN A 191 13.83 -4.73 11.34
CA ASN A 191 14.25 -5.91 10.60
C ASN A 191 15.80 -6.02 10.62
N PRO A 192 16.39 -6.85 11.50
CA PRO A 192 17.84 -6.98 11.59
C PRO A 192 18.47 -7.65 10.36
N ASN A 193 17.65 -8.25 9.47
CA ASN A 193 18.13 -8.97 8.29
C ASN A 193 18.08 -8.14 7.00
N ILE A 194 17.62 -6.89 7.05
CA ILE A 194 17.56 -6.06 5.84
C ILE A 194 18.99 -5.74 5.36
N ARG A 195 19.25 -6.01 4.08
CA ARG A 195 20.57 -5.73 3.50
C ARG A 195 20.65 -4.26 3.13
N MET A 196 21.76 -3.60 3.44
CA MET A 196 21.99 -2.20 3.04
C MET A 196 21.87 -1.98 1.52
N GLU A 197 22.19 -2.99 0.72
CA GLU A 197 22.01 -2.97 -0.73
C GLU A 197 20.53 -2.90 -1.14
N GLU A 198 19.62 -3.54 -0.41
CA GLU A 198 18.17 -3.46 -0.66
C GLU A 198 17.65 -2.05 -0.32
N VAL A 199 18.17 -1.48 0.76
CA VAL A 199 17.87 -0.11 1.20
C VAL A 199 18.34 0.92 0.17
N GLN A 200 19.59 0.84 -0.28
CA GLN A 200 20.16 1.74 -1.30
C GLN A 200 19.46 1.62 -2.66
N ASN A 201 18.92 0.44 -2.97
CA ASN A 201 18.23 0.18 -4.22
C ASN A 201 16.73 0.47 -4.20
N ALA A 202 16.15 0.66 -3.02
CA ALA A 202 14.74 0.95 -2.87
C ALA A 202 14.35 2.33 -3.41
N ALA A 203 13.20 2.39 -4.08
CA ALA A 203 12.64 3.65 -4.56
C ALA A 203 11.98 4.45 -3.43
N VAL A 204 11.34 3.74 -2.50
CA VAL A 204 10.72 4.28 -1.30
C VAL A 204 11.29 3.56 -0.07
N GLU A 205 11.59 4.33 0.96
CA GLU A 205 11.95 3.84 2.28
C GLU A 205 10.84 4.18 3.25
N TYR A 206 10.43 3.19 4.04
CA TYR A 206 9.45 3.36 5.08
C TYR A 206 10.07 3.02 6.43
N ASN A 207 10.00 4.01 7.31
CA ASN A 207 10.32 3.82 8.70
C ASN A 207 9.05 4.05 9.49
N PRO A 208 8.36 2.99 9.90
CA PRO A 208 7.20 3.21 10.71
C PRO A 208 7.62 3.85 12.02
N ASN A 209 7.00 4.98 12.36
CA ASN A 209 7.22 5.62 13.63
C ASN A 209 7.15 4.59 14.79
N HIS A 210 8.16 4.62 15.65
CA HIS A 210 8.44 3.71 16.77
C HIS A 210 7.22 3.40 17.69
N GLY A 211 6.16 4.21 17.62
CA GLY A 211 4.91 4.06 18.38
C GLY A 211 3.84 3.16 17.76
N MET A 212 3.75 3.04 16.43
CA MET A 212 2.66 2.28 15.79
C MET A 212 2.92 0.76 15.80
N TYR A 213 4.19 0.35 15.75
CA TYR A 213 4.62 -1.05 15.82
C TYR A 213 4.92 -1.52 17.25
N ARG A 214 4.97 -0.62 18.25
CA ARG A 214 5.03 -1.01 19.68
C ARG A 214 3.71 -1.59 20.21
N ALA A 215 2.64 -1.53 19.42
CA ALA A 215 1.36 -2.18 19.71
C ALA A 215 1.19 -3.53 18.97
N LEU A 216 2.26 -4.06 18.36
CA LEU A 216 2.33 -5.42 17.83
C LEU A 216 2.85 -6.41 18.88
#